data_AF-A0A9N9IPH7-F1
#
_entry.id   AF-A0A9N9IPH7-F1
#
_cell.length_a   1.000
_cell.length_b   1.000
_cell.length_c   1.000
_cell.angle_alpha   90.00
_cell.angle_beta   90.00
_cell.angle_gamma   90.00
#
_symmetry.space_group_name_H-M   'P 1'
#
loop_
_entity.id
_entity.type
_entity.pdbx_description
1 polymer ?
#
loop_
_entity_poly.entity_id
_entity_poly.type
_entity_poly.pdbx_seq_one_letter_code
_entity_poly.pdbx_strand_id
1 'polypeptide(L)'
;RFAFASKKSNYDMINENSFDTNTVLLYDKNYKEVKEWGLNAMAERPTKKVKKHNMCNIVEHFKLHLFEISEENKPPLPKGFDHKMAIIDYLRQL
;
A
#
# COMPACT_ATOMS: atom_id res chain seq x y z
N ARG A 1 8.57 -19.75 -38.89
CA ARG A 1 7.55 -19.58 -37.83
C ARG A 1 8.18 -18.73 -36.73
N PHE A 2 7.82 -17.45 -36.62
CA PHE A 2 8.26 -16.61 -35.49
C PHE A 2 7.24 -16.75 -34.37
N ALA A 3 7.67 -17.18 -33.18
CA ALA A 3 6.84 -17.19 -31.99
C ALA A 3 6.94 -15.82 -31.33
N PHE A 4 5.83 -15.10 -31.24
CA PHE A 4 5.75 -13.90 -30.40
C PHE A 4 5.56 -14.35 -28.96
N ALA A 5 6.60 -14.23 -28.15
CA ALA A 5 6.46 -14.32 -26.70
C ALA A 5 5.74 -13.06 -26.21
N SER A 6 4.46 -13.21 -25.85
CA SER A 6 3.72 -12.16 -25.14
C SER A 6 4.38 -11.99 -23.78
N LYS A 7 5.11 -10.88 -23.58
CA LYS A 7 5.53 -10.47 -22.25
C LYS A 7 4.28 -10.11 -21.48
N LYS A 8 3.82 -10.99 -20.57
CA LYS A 8 2.87 -10.61 -19.53
C LYS A 8 3.40 -9.34 -18.87
N SER A 9 2.55 -8.33 -18.72
CA SER A 9 2.96 -7.10 -18.05
C SER A 9 3.33 -7.45 -16.60
N ASN A 10 4.23 -6.68 -15.97
CA ASN A 10 4.48 -6.86 -14.54
C ASN A 10 3.17 -6.81 -13.72
N TYR A 11 2.16 -6.11 -14.23
CA TYR A 11 0.80 -5.99 -13.68
C TYR A 11 0.04 -7.33 -13.66
N ASP A 12 0.16 -8.16 -14.70
CA ASP A 12 -0.52 -9.45 -14.79
C ASP A 12 0.10 -10.50 -13.86
N MET A 13 1.40 -10.36 -13.56
CA MET A 13 2.15 -11.30 -12.71
C MET A 13 1.88 -11.11 -11.21
N ILE A 14 1.48 -9.92 -10.77
CA ILE A 14 1.15 -9.63 -9.36
C ILE A 14 -0.27 -10.07 -8.98
N ASN A 15 -1.18 -10.16 -9.96
CA ASN A 15 -2.61 -10.38 -9.70
C ASN A 15 -3.07 -11.85 -9.80
N GLU A 16 -2.38 -12.73 -10.53
CA GLU A 16 -2.88 -14.10 -10.76
C GLU A 16 -2.82 -15.02 -9.54
N ASN A 17 -2.11 -14.68 -8.45
CA ASN A 17 -1.92 -15.56 -7.29
C ASN A 17 -1.99 -14.87 -5.90
N SER A 18 -2.43 -13.62 -5.84
CA SER A 18 -2.34 -12.79 -4.64
C SER A 18 -3.72 -12.43 -4.09
N PHE A 19 -4.36 -13.34 -3.34
CA PHE A 19 -5.44 -12.95 -2.41
C PHE A 19 -4.92 -12.02 -1.30
N ASP A 20 -3.60 -11.89 -1.16
CA ASP A 20 -2.96 -10.86 -0.36
C ASP A 20 -3.05 -9.52 -1.08
N THR A 21 -4.19 -8.86 -0.98
CA THR A 21 -4.24 -7.43 -1.26
C THR A 21 -3.39 -6.73 -0.19
N ASN A 22 -2.25 -6.21 -0.62
CA ASN A 22 -1.46 -5.30 0.20
C ASN A 22 -2.31 -4.05 0.45
N THR A 23 -2.77 -3.88 1.70
CA THR A 23 -3.56 -2.72 2.09
C THR A 23 -2.64 -1.52 2.18
N VAL A 24 -2.64 -0.70 1.13
CA VAL A 24 -1.81 0.49 1.00
C VAL A 24 -2.70 1.69 0.73
N LEU A 25 -2.46 2.77 1.47
CA LEU A 25 -3.05 4.09 1.25
C LEU A 25 -1.94 5.11 1.07
N LEU A 26 -2.06 5.93 0.04
CA LEU A 26 -1.24 7.13 -0.14
C LEU A 26 -2.07 8.35 0.26
N TYR A 27 -1.61 9.07 1.26
CA TYR A 27 -2.24 10.30 1.72
C TYR A 27 -1.61 11.57 1.12
N ASP A 28 -2.34 12.67 1.20
CA ASP A 28 -1.77 14.01 1.11
C ASP A 28 -0.74 14.29 2.23
N LYS A 29 -0.04 15.42 2.16
CA LYS A 29 1.02 15.78 3.12
C LYS A 29 0.55 15.87 4.57
N ASN A 30 -0.76 16.00 4.79
CA ASN A 30 -1.35 16.23 6.10
C ASN A 30 -2.16 15.04 6.62
N TYR A 31 -2.16 13.89 5.92
CA TYR A 31 -2.98 12.72 6.29
C TYR A 31 -4.48 13.02 6.41
N LYS A 32 -4.98 13.95 5.60
CA LYS A 32 -6.40 14.35 5.58
C LYS A 32 -7.18 13.64 4.49
N GLU A 33 -6.56 13.42 3.34
CA GLU A 33 -7.22 12.86 2.17
C GLU A 33 -6.37 11.76 1.54
N VAL A 34 -7.03 10.67 1.17
CA VAL A 34 -6.44 9.58 0.38
C VAL A 34 -6.32 10.06 -1.06
N LYS A 35 -5.10 10.09 -1.58
CA LYS A 35 -4.81 10.38 -2.98
C LYS A 35 -4.93 9.15 -3.85
N GLU A 36 -4.36 8.04 -3.38
CA GLU A 36 -4.38 6.76 -4.08
C GLU A 36 -4.48 5.61 -3.09
N TRP A 37 -4.93 4.45 -3.55
CA TRP A 37 -5.10 3.26 -2.75
C TRP A 37 -4.77 1.99 -3.54
N GLY A 38 -4.51 0.90 -2.82
CA GLY A 38 -4.23 -0.41 -3.41
C GLY A 38 -2.99 -0.40 -4.32
N LEU A 39 -3.13 -0.93 -5.55
CA LEU A 39 -2.03 -1.06 -6.50
C LEU A 39 -1.47 0.29 -6.99
N ASN A 40 -2.32 1.31 -7.13
CA ASN A 40 -1.91 2.63 -7.60
C ASN A 40 -0.94 3.27 -6.58
N ALA A 41 -1.36 3.30 -5.30
CA ALA A 41 -0.52 3.78 -4.21
C ALA A 41 0.79 3.00 -4.05
N MET A 42 0.78 1.70 -4.39
CA MET A 42 1.97 0.85 -4.37
C MET A 42 2.93 1.13 -5.53
N ALA A 43 2.41 1.48 -6.71
CA ALA A 43 3.19 1.81 -7.90
C ALA A 43 3.92 3.15 -7.76
N GLU A 44 3.32 4.12 -7.04
CA GLU A 44 3.95 5.40 -6.72
C GLU A 44 5.10 5.29 -5.70
N ARG A 45 5.37 4.09 -5.16
CA ARG A 45 6.43 3.88 -4.17
C ARG A 45 7.80 4.29 -4.76
N PRO A 46 8.46 5.33 -4.22
CA PRO A 46 9.77 5.73 -4.71
C PRO A 46 10.77 4.59 -4.52
N THR A 47 11.53 4.27 -5.56
CA THR A 47 12.60 3.27 -5.49
C THR A 47 13.58 3.65 -4.37
N LYS A 48 14.27 2.65 -3.79
CA LYS A 48 15.11 2.78 -2.57
C LYS A 48 16.15 3.91 -2.58
N LYS A 49 16.41 4.56 -3.72
CA LYS A 49 17.31 5.70 -3.89
C LYS A 49 16.68 7.08 -3.60
N VAL A 50 15.35 7.23 -3.62
CA VAL A 50 14.65 8.53 -3.45
C VAL A 50 13.99 8.66 -2.05
N LYS A 51 14.49 7.89 -1.08
CA LYS A 51 13.87 7.63 0.24
C LYS A 51 13.68 8.83 1.20
N LYS A 52 14.13 10.05 0.88
CA LYS A 52 14.23 11.11 1.89
C LYS A 52 13.06 12.10 2.00
N HIS A 53 12.17 12.21 1.01
CA HIS A 53 11.14 13.27 1.06
C HIS A 53 9.69 12.86 0.70
N ASN A 54 9.48 11.77 -0.04
CA ASN A 54 8.14 11.43 -0.56
C ASN A 54 7.51 10.17 0.05
N MET A 55 8.23 9.44 0.91
CA MET A 55 7.69 8.27 1.63
C MET A 55 6.79 8.65 2.81
N CYS A 56 6.72 9.94 3.16
CA CYS A 56 6.15 10.39 4.43
C CYS A 56 4.65 10.21 4.58
N ASN A 57 3.89 9.75 3.57
CA ASN A 57 2.42 9.68 3.64
C ASN A 57 1.84 8.33 3.18
N ILE A 58 2.67 7.30 3.00
CA ILE A 58 2.20 5.96 2.64
C ILE A 58 1.94 5.17 3.92
N VAL A 59 0.73 4.64 4.07
CA VAL A 59 0.33 3.76 5.18
C VAL A 59 0.09 2.37 4.62
N GLU A 60 0.92 1.40 5.03
CA GLU A 60 0.88 0.02 4.55
C GLU A 60 0.49 -0.94 5.69
N HIS A 61 -0.12 -2.07 5.33
CA HIS A 61 -0.41 -3.19 6.24
C HIS A 61 -1.23 -2.85 7.49
N PHE A 62 -1.95 -1.72 7.51
CA PHE A 62 -2.74 -1.30 8.67
C PHE A 62 -3.79 -2.35 9.11
N LYS A 63 -4.23 -3.25 8.22
CA LYS A 63 -5.10 -4.39 8.58
C LYS A 63 -4.49 -5.32 9.64
N LEU A 64 -3.16 -5.39 9.73
CA LEU A 64 -2.48 -6.23 10.72
C LEU A 64 -2.73 -5.76 12.16
N HIS A 65 -3.11 -4.50 12.36
CA HIS A 65 -3.52 -3.98 13.67
C HIS A 65 -4.85 -4.56 14.16
N LEU A 66 -5.63 -5.22 13.29
CA LEU A 66 -6.86 -5.93 13.68
C LEU A 66 -6.60 -7.30 14.31
N PHE A 67 -5.41 -7.86 14.12
CA PHE A 67 -5.06 -9.17 14.65
C PHE A 67 -4.41 -9.04 16.02
N GLU A 68 -4.59 -10.06 16.85
CA GLU A 68 -3.94 -10.20 18.16
C GLU A 68 -2.45 -10.61 17.99
N ILE A 69 -1.65 -9.71 17.42
CA ILE A 69 -0.19 -9.84 17.30
C ILE A 69 0.51 -8.91 18.30
N SER A 70 1.71 -9.29 18.74
CA SER A 70 2.51 -8.46 19.64
C SER A 70 2.82 -7.09 19.01
N GLU A 71 2.86 -6.04 19.83
CA GLU A 71 3.08 -4.66 19.38
C GLU A 71 4.37 -4.49 18.55
N GLU A 72 5.41 -5.27 18.86
CA GLU A 72 6.68 -5.31 18.12
C GLU A 72 6.54 -5.80 16.68
N ASN A 73 5.52 -6.62 16.41
CA ASN A 73 5.22 -7.19 15.09
C ASN A 73 4.19 -6.36 14.33
N LYS A 74 3.58 -5.35 14.97
CA LYS A 74 2.63 -4.46 14.30
C LYS A 74 3.38 -3.52 13.35
N PRO A 75 2.83 -3.27 12.15
CA PRO A 75 3.46 -2.36 11.21
C PRO A 75 3.47 -0.94 11.78
N PRO A 76 4.57 -0.19 11.59
CA PRO A 76 4.69 1.16 12.11
C PRO A 76 3.68 2.08 11.45
N LEU A 77 3.06 2.94 12.26
CA LEU A 77 2.17 3.99 11.80
C LEU A 77 2.82 5.37 11.98
N PRO A 78 2.40 6.35 11.17
CA PRO A 78 2.80 7.74 11.37
C PRO A 78 2.46 8.22 12.78
N LYS A 79 3.28 9.11 13.34
CA LYS A 79 3.08 9.59 14.72
C LYS A 79 1.71 10.27 14.86
N GLY A 80 0.88 9.78 15.78
CA GLY A 80 -0.46 10.31 16.03
C GLY A 80 -1.53 9.85 15.03
N PHE A 81 -1.19 8.92 14.13
CA PHE A 81 -2.12 8.36 13.16
C PHE A 81 -2.68 7.02 13.64
N ASP A 82 -4.01 6.86 13.60
CA ASP A 82 -4.71 5.67 14.07
C ASP A 82 -5.00 4.70 12.92
N HIS A 83 -4.68 3.41 13.09
CA HIS A 83 -5.01 2.35 12.13
C HIS A 83 -6.51 2.30 11.80
N LYS A 84 -7.39 2.64 12.76
CA LYS A 84 -8.84 2.68 12.51
C LYS A 84 -9.20 3.67 11.39
N MET A 85 -8.52 4.82 11.32
CA MET A 85 -8.75 5.79 10.25
C MET A 85 -8.34 5.21 8.90
N ALA A 86 -7.17 4.57 8.80
CA ALA A 86 -6.75 3.91 7.56
C ALA A 86 -7.73 2.81 7.12
N ILE A 87 -8.28 2.02 8.06
CA ILE A 87 -9.28 1.00 7.73
C ILE A 87 -10.54 1.65 7.17
N ILE A 88 -11.07 2.68 7.83
CA ILE A 88 -12.28 3.39 7.37
C ILE A 88 -12.04 4.00 5.99
N ASP A 89 -10.91 4.68 5.81
CA ASP A 89 -10.59 5.35 4.54
C ASP A 89 -10.40 4.34 3.41
N TYR A 90 -9.76 3.19 3.68
CA TYR A 90 -9.62 2.13 2.69
C TYR A 90 -10.96 1.52 2.29
N LEU A 91 -11.83 1.24 3.25
CA LEU A 91 -13.17 0.71 2.98
C LEU A 91 -14.05 1.71 2.22
N ARG A 92 -13.81 3.03 2.37
CA ARG A 92 -14.50 4.06 1.56
C ARG A 92 -14.05 4.08 0.10
N GLN A 93 -12.88 3.52 -0.22
CA GLN A 93 -12.38 3.48 -1.59
C GLN A 93 -12.83 2.24 -2.38
N LEU A 94 -13.20 1.15 -1.68
CA LEU A 94 -13.78 -0.07 -2.27
C LEU A 94 -15.19 0.18 -2.82
#